data_AF-B0XMN7-F1
#
_entry.id   AF-B0XMN7-F1
#
_cell.length_a   1.000
_cell.length_b   1.000
_cell.length_c   1.000
_cell.angle_alpha   90.00
_cell.angle_beta   90.00
_cell.angle_gamma   90.00
#
_symmetry.space_group_name_H-M   'P 1'
#
loop_
_entity.id
_entity.type
_entity.pdbx_description
1 polymer ?
#
loop_
_entity_poly.entity_id
_entity_poly.type
_entity_poly.pdbx_seq_one_letter_code
_entity_poly.pdbx_strand_id
1 'polypeptide(L)'
;MDTDTNLLLRERSEVTTQLYTDPHNPHRYLARGRIHERLGFSDLASADAYRALSLLESVVDPDGCEFQARRRVDSQHEDQEDEDEEGEFEEISQEEYDGMIGSIYGLLVRNLVRCGCYRDAYEFCVRGLALLEDGDRSVVAENEIAGLKEQLRILKKVYAAKHGRKEGEEEEEVVVDASVLNAQGYARRVLYPWNTHEPDRKVPETLNLLNERLKDVAPKCEVRAVALPALHGTTTAPASSDQSPAEVSVQLGLFAKEDIAPGEILLRESSLLTATNRLHDDLCDACNAPLPELSSAEPPVACDGCADTIFCSQKCHDTAQTIYHGAVCGLMDNLESIGKDIPDPKDKADYLYLLLLGRAIAMAATQDMHPLDLPEVKYIWGDFHDLDINNPSNSDDPTATLPFSFQLNILQPMRILEEMELDPYANLARYDTWVLNTLYAKFRGTASGRLSTWDGGPELCAVHPLWCLANHSCDPNVRWEWGGEITFRARTEAERAVWKGEGAPVRRSGEGIKADEEILNHYCDIGLDVKERREWARGALGGLCQCERCVWEAATA
;
A
#
# COMPACT_ATOMS: atom_id res chain seq x y z
N MET A 1 -16.41 21.88 6.96
CA MET A 1 -17.00 20.81 6.14
C MET A 1 -18.43 21.21 5.80
N ASP A 2 -18.83 21.02 4.55
CA ASP A 2 -20.19 21.28 4.08
C ASP A 2 -21.20 20.29 4.71
N THR A 3 -22.46 20.67 4.77
CA THR A 3 -23.56 19.91 5.38
C THR A 3 -23.79 18.58 4.64
N ASP A 4 -23.59 18.56 3.32
CA ASP A 4 -23.74 17.36 2.47
C ASP A 4 -22.61 16.34 2.72
N THR A 5 -21.35 16.79 2.83
CA THR A 5 -20.22 15.90 3.13
C THR A 5 -20.35 15.24 4.51
N ASN A 6 -20.83 15.98 5.52
CA ASN A 6 -21.08 15.41 6.85
C ASN A 6 -22.19 14.35 6.81
N LEU A 7 -23.24 14.58 6.01
CA LEU A 7 -24.30 13.58 5.78
C LEU A 7 -23.72 12.31 5.17
N LEU A 8 -22.92 12.43 4.11
CA LEU A 8 -22.26 11.30 3.45
C LEU A 8 -21.36 10.49 4.38
N LEU A 9 -20.57 11.15 5.24
CA LEU A 9 -19.71 10.47 6.20
C LEU A 9 -20.53 9.70 7.26
N ARG A 10 -21.67 10.26 7.66
CA ARG A 10 -22.62 9.58 8.55
C ARG A 10 -23.27 8.38 7.89
N GLU A 11 -23.80 8.53 6.67
CA GLU A 11 -24.35 7.44 5.86
C GLU A 11 -23.32 6.31 5.68
N ARG A 12 -22.07 6.67 5.38
CA ARG A 12 -20.95 5.72 5.26
C ARG A 12 -20.75 4.94 6.55
N SER A 13 -20.75 5.61 7.70
CA SER A 13 -20.59 4.98 9.02
C SER A 13 -21.74 4.02 9.33
N GLU A 14 -22.98 4.42 9.04
CA GLU A 14 -24.19 3.62 9.28
C GLU A 14 -24.17 2.34 8.43
N VAL A 15 -23.90 2.46 7.13
CA VAL A 15 -23.82 1.30 6.21
C VAL A 15 -22.62 0.39 6.56
N THR A 16 -21.48 0.96 6.95
CA THR A 16 -20.32 0.16 7.38
C THR A 16 -20.62 -0.64 8.65
N THR A 17 -21.36 -0.07 9.60
CA THR A 17 -21.79 -0.78 10.82
C THR A 17 -22.71 -1.95 10.47
N GLN A 18 -23.63 -1.75 9.53
CA GLN A 18 -24.52 -2.81 9.05
C GLN A 18 -23.73 -3.93 8.36
N LEU A 19 -22.71 -3.61 7.56
CA LEU A 19 -21.82 -4.61 6.95
C LEU A 19 -21.12 -5.48 7.99
N TYR A 20 -20.69 -4.92 9.13
CA TYR A 20 -20.05 -5.74 10.17
C TYR A 20 -21.00 -6.77 10.79
N THR A 21 -22.30 -6.51 10.77
CA THR A 21 -23.33 -7.45 11.28
C THR A 21 -24.00 -8.29 10.19
N ASP A 22 -23.77 -7.96 8.91
CA ASP A 22 -24.36 -8.60 7.74
C ASP A 22 -23.31 -8.63 6.60
N PRO A 23 -22.16 -9.32 6.81
CA PRO A 23 -20.98 -9.16 5.97
C PRO A 23 -21.13 -9.74 4.58
N HIS A 24 -22.06 -10.68 4.37
CA HIS A 24 -22.23 -11.36 3.08
C HIS A 24 -23.35 -10.75 2.22
N ASN A 25 -23.77 -9.52 2.54
CA ASN A 25 -24.89 -8.87 1.85
C ASN A 25 -24.42 -7.95 0.71
N PRO A 26 -24.60 -8.34 -0.57
CA PRO A 26 -24.17 -7.54 -1.72
C PRO A 26 -24.88 -6.18 -1.82
N HIS A 27 -26.12 -6.05 -1.30
CA HIS A 27 -26.83 -4.77 -1.27
C HIS A 27 -26.08 -3.72 -0.44
N ARG A 28 -25.49 -4.15 0.69
CA ARG A 28 -24.78 -3.26 1.61
C ARG A 28 -23.47 -2.79 1.01
N TYR A 29 -22.73 -3.66 0.32
CA TYR A 29 -21.54 -3.27 -0.43
C TYR A 29 -21.88 -2.31 -1.57
N LEU A 30 -22.91 -2.58 -2.36
CA LEU A 30 -23.35 -1.67 -3.42
C LEU A 30 -23.73 -0.28 -2.85
N ALA A 31 -24.44 -0.24 -1.72
CA ALA A 31 -24.79 1.00 -1.04
C ALA A 31 -23.55 1.77 -0.55
N ARG A 32 -22.61 1.09 0.12
CA ARG A 32 -21.36 1.71 0.61
C ARG A 32 -20.48 2.19 -0.54
N GLY A 33 -20.37 1.41 -1.61
CA GLY A 33 -19.61 1.77 -2.81
C GLY A 33 -20.13 3.04 -3.49
N ARG A 34 -21.46 3.23 -3.56
CA ARG A 34 -22.07 4.49 -4.05
C ARG A 34 -21.75 5.68 -3.15
N ILE A 35 -21.70 5.48 -1.84
CA ILE A 35 -21.30 6.53 -0.88
C ILE A 35 -19.81 6.88 -1.05
N HIS A 36 -18.94 5.88 -1.19
CA HIS A 36 -17.51 6.08 -1.49
C HIS A 36 -17.32 6.83 -2.81
N GLU A 37 -18.08 6.50 -3.87
CA GLU A 37 -18.05 7.22 -5.16
C GLU A 37 -18.44 8.70 -4.99
N ARG A 38 -19.49 8.99 -4.21
CA ARG A 38 -19.94 10.38 -3.90
C ARG A 38 -18.91 11.16 -3.08
N LEU A 39 -18.17 10.49 -2.20
CA LEU A 39 -17.05 11.06 -1.44
C LEU A 39 -15.76 11.21 -2.28
N GLY A 40 -15.74 10.71 -3.51
CA GLY A 40 -14.60 10.75 -4.43
C GLY A 40 -13.55 9.67 -4.19
N PHE A 41 -13.85 8.63 -3.40
CA PHE A 41 -12.97 7.49 -3.16
C PHE A 41 -13.25 6.37 -4.15
N SER A 42 -12.81 6.57 -5.41
CA SER A 42 -13.05 5.61 -6.51
C SER A 42 -12.36 4.25 -6.27
N ASP A 43 -11.23 4.25 -5.56
CA ASP A 43 -10.53 3.03 -5.12
C ASP A 43 -11.40 2.16 -4.20
N LEU A 44 -12.04 2.79 -3.22
CA LEU A 44 -12.92 2.10 -2.26
C LEU A 44 -14.25 1.70 -2.90
N ALA A 45 -14.79 2.54 -3.78
CA ALA A 45 -16.00 2.23 -4.55
C ALA A 45 -15.80 1.01 -5.47
N SER A 46 -14.63 0.92 -6.13
CA SER A 46 -14.27 -0.24 -6.97
C SER A 46 -14.18 -1.51 -6.14
N ALA A 47 -13.57 -1.44 -4.96
CA ALA A 47 -13.44 -2.61 -4.09
C ALA A 47 -14.79 -3.10 -3.52
N ASP A 48 -15.66 -2.19 -3.11
CA ASP A 48 -17.02 -2.55 -2.68
C ASP A 48 -17.86 -3.13 -3.83
N ALA A 49 -17.76 -2.55 -5.02
CA ALA A 49 -18.44 -3.10 -6.20
C ALA A 49 -17.93 -4.50 -6.54
N TYR A 50 -16.63 -4.75 -6.44
CA TYR A 50 -16.08 -6.09 -6.66
C TYR A 50 -16.49 -7.10 -5.59
N ARG A 51 -16.46 -6.73 -4.30
CA ARG A 51 -16.98 -7.60 -3.21
C ARG A 51 -18.45 -7.99 -3.44
N ALA A 52 -19.28 -7.03 -3.85
CA ALA A 52 -20.67 -7.31 -4.20
C ALA A 52 -20.76 -8.26 -5.41
N LEU A 53 -19.93 -8.05 -6.44
CA LEU A 53 -19.88 -8.90 -7.64
C LEU A 53 -19.47 -10.34 -7.29
N SER A 54 -18.40 -10.51 -6.50
CA SER A 54 -17.90 -11.82 -6.06
C SER A 54 -18.92 -12.59 -5.24
N LEU A 55 -19.64 -11.95 -4.31
CA LEU A 55 -20.72 -12.61 -3.57
C LEU A 55 -21.83 -13.09 -4.52
N LEU A 56 -22.21 -12.27 -5.51
CA LEU A 56 -23.26 -12.63 -6.47
C LEU A 56 -22.89 -13.80 -7.39
N GLU A 57 -21.61 -14.21 -7.47
CA GLU A 57 -21.23 -15.43 -8.19
C GLU A 57 -21.89 -16.67 -7.56
N SER A 58 -22.10 -16.68 -6.25
CA SER A 58 -22.79 -17.77 -5.54
C SER A 58 -24.26 -17.92 -5.90
N VAL A 59 -24.92 -16.90 -6.46
CA VAL A 59 -26.30 -17.02 -6.97
C VAL A 59 -26.33 -17.79 -8.29
N VAL A 60 -25.27 -17.67 -9.09
CA VAL A 60 -25.14 -18.30 -10.42
C VAL A 60 -24.53 -19.70 -10.31
N ASP A 61 -23.54 -19.88 -9.43
CA ASP A 61 -22.86 -21.14 -9.15
C ASP A 61 -22.72 -21.37 -7.64
N PRO A 62 -23.81 -21.79 -6.94
CA PRO A 62 -23.80 -21.96 -5.49
C PRO A 62 -22.77 -22.99 -5.00
N ASP A 63 -22.57 -24.08 -5.76
CA ASP A 63 -21.68 -25.17 -5.39
C ASP A 63 -20.19 -24.83 -5.60
N GLY A 64 -19.89 -23.86 -6.47
CA GLY A 64 -18.53 -23.41 -6.78
C GLY A 64 -18.00 -22.30 -5.87
N CYS A 65 -18.85 -21.69 -5.04
CA CYS A 65 -18.50 -20.53 -4.24
C CYS A 65 -18.34 -20.86 -2.76
N GLU A 66 -17.22 -20.46 -2.18
CA GLU A 66 -16.97 -20.59 -0.74
C GLU A 66 -17.90 -19.68 0.09
N PHE A 67 -18.14 -18.45 -0.39
CA PHE A 67 -18.95 -17.46 0.30
C PHE A 67 -20.29 -17.27 -0.40
N GLN A 68 -21.38 -17.46 0.36
CA GLN A 68 -22.74 -17.37 -0.14
C GLN A 68 -23.31 -15.97 0.06
N ALA A 69 -23.92 -15.40 -0.98
CA ALA A 69 -24.63 -14.13 -0.91
C ALA A 69 -25.91 -14.30 -0.08
N ARG A 70 -26.01 -13.56 1.02
CA ARG A 70 -27.15 -13.63 1.94
C ARG A 70 -27.41 -12.29 2.59
N ARG A 71 -28.65 -12.10 3.06
CA ARG A 71 -29.05 -10.92 3.85
C ARG A 71 -29.70 -11.34 5.15
N ARG A 72 -29.50 -10.55 6.19
CA ARG A 72 -30.22 -10.71 7.45
C ARG A 72 -31.71 -10.40 7.26
N VAL A 73 -32.57 -11.18 7.89
CA VAL A 73 -34.02 -10.96 8.00
C VAL A 73 -34.32 -10.50 9.42
N ASP A 74 -35.00 -9.37 9.57
CA ASP A 74 -35.46 -8.93 10.89
C ASP A 74 -36.70 -9.75 11.27
N SER A 75 -36.58 -10.62 12.28
CA SER A 75 -37.71 -11.34 12.87
C SER A 75 -38.67 -10.35 13.52
N GLN A 76 -39.84 -10.12 12.91
CA GLN A 76 -40.90 -9.25 13.49
C GLN A 76 -41.65 -9.91 14.66
N HIS A 77 -40.98 -10.72 15.49
CA HIS A 77 -41.60 -11.33 16.68
C HIS A 77 -41.03 -10.69 17.95
N GLU A 78 -41.71 -9.63 18.42
CA GLU A 78 -41.44 -8.85 19.63
C GLU A 78 -41.51 -9.62 20.97
N ASP A 79 -41.51 -10.96 21.01
CA ASP A 79 -41.70 -11.69 22.27
C ASP A 79 -40.79 -12.93 22.37
N GLN A 80 -39.49 -12.73 22.62
CA GLN A 80 -38.73 -13.63 23.50
C GLN A 80 -37.37 -13.01 23.88
N GLU A 81 -37.20 -12.78 25.18
CA GLU A 81 -35.92 -12.49 25.82
C GLU A 81 -35.07 -13.77 25.83
N ASP A 82 -34.38 -14.08 24.73
CA ASP A 82 -33.33 -15.11 24.72
C ASP A 82 -32.04 -14.52 24.11
N GLU A 83 -30.95 -14.56 24.88
CA GLU A 83 -29.68 -13.86 24.65
C GLU A 83 -28.79 -14.46 23.52
N ASP A 84 -29.33 -15.25 22.60
CA ASP A 84 -28.55 -15.92 21.53
C ASP A 84 -29.27 -15.91 20.15
N GLU A 85 -29.88 -14.80 19.74
CA GLU A 85 -30.47 -14.69 18.39
C GLU A 85 -29.39 -14.43 17.32
N GLU A 86 -28.74 -15.49 16.83
CA GLU A 86 -28.19 -15.49 15.46
C GLU A 86 -29.34 -15.13 14.52
N GLY A 87 -29.32 -13.92 13.96
CA GLY A 87 -30.38 -13.46 13.05
C GLY A 87 -30.57 -14.43 11.90
N GLU A 88 -31.82 -14.70 11.51
CA GLU A 88 -32.12 -15.56 10.37
C GLU A 88 -31.57 -14.89 9.09
N PHE A 89 -30.80 -15.65 8.30
CA PHE A 89 -30.26 -15.19 7.02
C PHE A 89 -30.99 -15.86 5.86
N GLU A 90 -31.32 -15.09 4.84
CA GLU A 90 -31.89 -15.57 3.58
C GLU A 90 -30.86 -15.39 2.45
N GLU A 91 -30.74 -16.40 1.59
CA GLU A 91 -29.95 -16.32 0.36
C GLU A 91 -30.53 -15.27 -0.58
N ILE A 92 -29.65 -14.59 -1.32
CA ILE A 92 -30.06 -13.61 -2.32
C ILE A 92 -30.75 -14.33 -3.48
N SER A 93 -31.97 -13.92 -3.81
CA SER A 93 -32.75 -14.52 -4.89
C SER A 93 -32.23 -14.13 -6.28
N GLN A 94 -32.58 -14.90 -7.31
CA GLN A 94 -32.28 -14.57 -8.71
C GLN A 94 -32.86 -13.20 -9.11
N GLU A 95 -34.06 -12.85 -8.63
CA GLU A 95 -34.68 -11.54 -8.90
C GLU A 95 -33.87 -10.38 -8.30
N GLU A 96 -33.36 -10.57 -7.08
CA GLU A 96 -32.47 -9.58 -6.43
C GLU A 96 -31.13 -9.48 -7.17
N TYR A 97 -30.54 -10.60 -7.59
CA TYR A 97 -29.35 -10.62 -8.44
C TYR A 97 -29.58 -9.82 -9.73
N ASP A 98 -30.65 -10.11 -10.47
CA ASP A 98 -30.98 -9.46 -11.74
C ASP A 98 -31.21 -7.95 -11.55
N GLY A 99 -31.77 -7.56 -10.41
CA GLY A 99 -32.01 -6.16 -10.05
C GLY A 99 -30.76 -5.36 -9.70
N MET A 100 -29.67 -6.01 -9.27
CA MET A 100 -28.45 -5.34 -8.80
C MET A 100 -27.26 -5.43 -9.77
N ILE A 101 -27.14 -6.53 -10.51
CA ILE A 101 -25.92 -6.89 -11.23
C ILE A 101 -25.46 -5.79 -12.20
N GLY A 102 -26.41 -5.14 -12.90
CA GLY A 102 -26.11 -4.02 -13.79
C GLY A 102 -25.50 -2.81 -13.08
N SER A 103 -26.09 -2.40 -11.94
CA SER A 103 -25.56 -1.32 -11.11
C SER A 103 -24.18 -1.62 -10.54
N ILE A 104 -23.89 -2.88 -10.21
CA ILE A 104 -22.58 -3.32 -9.71
C ILE A 104 -21.52 -3.19 -10.81
N TYR A 105 -21.77 -3.73 -12.01
CA TYR A 105 -20.85 -3.54 -13.15
C TYR A 105 -20.68 -2.05 -13.49
N GLY A 106 -21.76 -1.29 -13.50
CA GLY A 106 -21.73 0.16 -13.76
C GLY A 106 -20.86 0.90 -12.74
N LEU A 107 -20.99 0.60 -11.44
CA LEU A 107 -20.18 1.19 -10.38
C LEU A 107 -18.71 0.78 -10.48
N LEU A 108 -18.43 -0.51 -10.67
CA LEU A 108 -17.07 -1.05 -10.78
C LEU A 108 -16.31 -0.42 -11.95
N VAL A 109 -16.89 -0.47 -13.15
CA VAL A 109 -16.24 0.02 -14.39
C VAL A 109 -15.99 1.52 -14.31
N ARG A 110 -16.97 2.33 -13.90
CA ARG A 110 -16.78 3.79 -13.77
C ARG A 110 -15.64 4.14 -12.83
N ASN A 111 -15.53 3.46 -11.70
CA ASN A 111 -14.53 3.80 -10.70
C ASN A 111 -13.15 3.25 -11.05
N LEU A 112 -13.04 2.10 -11.71
CA LEU A 112 -11.77 1.65 -12.30
C LEU A 112 -11.27 2.60 -13.40
N VAL A 113 -12.17 3.14 -14.25
CA VAL A 113 -11.82 4.19 -15.22
C VAL A 113 -11.28 5.44 -14.51
N ARG A 114 -11.93 5.89 -13.43
CA ARG A 114 -11.49 7.06 -12.64
C ARG A 114 -10.13 6.85 -11.96
N CYS A 115 -9.85 5.63 -11.51
CA CYS A 115 -8.54 5.26 -10.99
C CYS A 115 -7.47 5.11 -12.08
N GLY A 116 -7.84 5.02 -13.36
CA GLY A 116 -6.91 4.78 -14.47
C GLY A 116 -6.57 3.30 -14.71
N CYS A 117 -7.31 2.37 -14.09
CA CYS A 117 -7.19 0.92 -14.27
C CYS A 117 -7.92 0.47 -15.54
N TYR A 118 -7.46 0.97 -16.70
CA TYR A 118 -8.19 0.84 -17.96
C TYR A 118 -8.29 -0.60 -18.49
N ARG A 119 -7.30 -1.44 -18.22
CA ARG A 119 -7.34 -2.87 -18.63
C ARG A 119 -8.51 -3.59 -17.97
N ASP A 120 -8.53 -3.59 -16.64
CA ASP A 120 -9.58 -4.25 -15.85
C ASP A 120 -10.94 -3.61 -16.09
N ALA A 121 -11.00 -2.28 -16.18
CA ALA A 121 -12.23 -1.56 -16.54
C ALA A 121 -12.81 -2.03 -17.89
N TYR A 122 -11.96 -2.24 -18.89
CA TYR A 122 -12.39 -2.73 -20.20
C TYR A 122 -12.93 -4.16 -20.12
N GLU A 123 -12.21 -5.06 -19.45
CA GLU A 123 -12.61 -6.46 -19.31
C GLU A 123 -13.96 -6.60 -18.57
N PHE A 124 -14.12 -5.89 -17.44
CA PHE A 124 -15.41 -5.86 -16.72
C PHE A 124 -16.51 -5.16 -17.51
N CYS A 125 -16.20 -4.13 -18.30
CA CYS A 125 -17.18 -3.46 -19.15
C CYS A 125 -17.72 -4.39 -20.24
N VAL A 126 -16.85 -5.14 -20.91
CA VAL A 126 -17.25 -6.11 -21.94
C VAL A 126 -18.07 -7.24 -21.33
N ARG A 127 -17.63 -7.80 -20.18
CA ARG A 127 -18.39 -8.81 -19.44
C ARG A 127 -19.78 -8.32 -19.04
N GLY A 128 -19.87 -7.13 -18.45
CA GLY A 128 -21.14 -6.54 -18.03
C GLY A 128 -22.09 -6.28 -19.19
N LEU A 129 -21.59 -5.76 -20.31
CA LEU A 129 -22.40 -5.56 -21.51
C LEU A 129 -22.92 -6.88 -22.09
N ALA A 130 -22.05 -7.90 -22.21
CA ALA A 130 -22.46 -9.21 -22.71
C ALA A 130 -23.58 -9.81 -21.84
N LEU A 131 -23.42 -9.75 -20.50
CA LEU A 131 -24.43 -10.26 -19.57
C LEU A 131 -25.77 -9.52 -19.68
N LEU A 132 -25.75 -8.20 -19.76
CA LEU A 132 -26.97 -7.37 -19.75
C LEU A 132 -27.67 -7.32 -21.10
N GLU A 133 -26.95 -7.44 -22.22
CA GLU A 133 -27.55 -7.42 -23.56
C GLU A 133 -28.23 -8.75 -23.94
N ASP A 134 -27.78 -9.87 -23.36
CA ASP A 134 -28.37 -11.19 -23.53
C ASP A 134 -29.59 -11.44 -22.62
N GLY A 135 -29.79 -10.63 -21.57
CA GLY A 135 -30.89 -10.74 -20.60
C GLY A 135 -32.23 -10.13 -21.06
N ASP A 136 -33.31 -10.42 -20.31
CA ASP A 136 -34.63 -9.83 -20.55
C ASP A 136 -34.63 -8.33 -20.15
N ARG A 137 -34.91 -7.44 -21.11
CA ARG A 137 -34.61 -6.01 -20.99
C ARG A 137 -35.62 -5.28 -20.10
N SER A 138 -35.24 -5.02 -18.86
CA SER A 138 -35.93 -4.05 -18.00
C SER A 138 -35.42 -2.62 -18.23
N VAL A 139 -36.23 -1.60 -17.90
CA VAL A 139 -35.85 -0.18 -18.05
C VAL A 139 -34.60 0.18 -17.23
N VAL A 140 -34.39 -0.46 -16.07
CA VAL A 140 -33.20 -0.25 -15.23
C VAL A 140 -31.95 -0.75 -15.95
N ALA A 141 -32.03 -1.91 -16.62
CA ALA A 141 -30.93 -2.46 -17.41
C ALA A 141 -30.53 -1.55 -18.58
N GLU A 142 -31.49 -0.86 -19.22
CA GLU A 142 -31.18 0.07 -20.32
C GLU A 142 -30.27 1.23 -19.91
N ASN A 143 -30.51 1.82 -18.72
CA ASN A 143 -29.67 2.90 -18.19
C ASN A 143 -28.26 2.42 -17.85
N GLU A 144 -28.14 1.23 -17.27
CA GLU A 144 -26.83 0.64 -16.93
C GLU A 144 -26.04 0.26 -18.20
N ILE A 145 -26.71 -0.32 -19.20
CA ILE A 145 -26.11 -0.57 -20.53
C ILE A 145 -25.62 0.73 -21.17
N ALA A 146 -26.43 1.79 -21.12
CA ALA A 146 -26.02 3.09 -21.64
C ALA A 146 -24.80 3.66 -20.90
N GLY A 147 -24.76 3.52 -19.56
CA GLY A 147 -23.64 3.92 -18.73
C GLY A 147 -22.36 3.16 -19.06
N LEU A 148 -22.43 1.83 -19.21
CA LEU A 148 -21.30 0.99 -19.63
C LEU A 148 -20.82 1.34 -21.04
N LYS A 149 -21.73 1.57 -21.99
CA LYS A 149 -21.37 2.03 -23.35
C LYS A 149 -20.62 3.36 -23.34
N GLU A 150 -20.97 4.27 -22.44
CA GLU A 150 -20.23 5.52 -22.28
C GLU A 150 -18.83 5.29 -21.71
N GLN A 151 -18.66 4.41 -20.72
CA GLN A 151 -17.33 4.04 -20.23
C GLN A 151 -16.49 3.36 -21.31
N LEU A 152 -17.09 2.47 -22.12
CA LEU A 152 -16.43 1.84 -23.25
C LEU A 152 -15.94 2.86 -24.27
N ARG A 153 -16.72 3.93 -24.53
CA ARG A 153 -16.31 5.03 -25.40
C ARG A 153 -15.10 5.77 -24.83
N ILE A 154 -15.06 6.05 -23.52
CA ILE A 154 -13.89 6.65 -22.85
C ILE A 154 -12.66 5.76 -23.03
N LEU A 155 -12.79 4.45 -22.78
CA LEU A 155 -11.70 3.49 -22.92
C LEU A 155 -11.16 3.40 -24.36
N LYS A 156 -12.06 3.41 -25.36
CA LYS A 156 -11.68 3.47 -26.77
C LYS A 156 -10.92 4.75 -27.12
N LYS A 157 -11.30 5.90 -26.56
CA LYS A 157 -10.58 7.17 -26.73
C LYS A 157 -9.18 7.13 -26.12
N VAL A 158 -9.06 6.59 -24.90
CA VAL A 158 -7.75 6.40 -24.22
C VAL A 158 -6.83 5.50 -25.07
N TYR A 159 -7.36 4.38 -25.57
CA TYR A 159 -6.64 3.47 -26.46
C TYR A 159 -6.19 4.19 -27.75
N ALA A 160 -7.11 4.87 -28.44
CA ALA A 160 -6.82 5.58 -29.69
C ALA A 160 -5.75 6.67 -29.52
N ALA A 161 -5.80 7.43 -28.43
CA ALA A 161 -4.83 8.47 -28.10
C ALA A 161 -3.41 7.89 -27.92
N LYS A 162 -3.29 6.74 -27.24
CA LYS A 162 -1.99 6.06 -27.03
C LYS A 162 -1.40 5.51 -28.33
N HIS A 163 -2.24 5.21 -29.32
CA HIS A 163 -1.83 4.65 -30.62
C HIS A 163 -1.77 5.68 -31.76
N GLY A 164 -1.88 6.98 -31.47
CA GLY A 164 -1.67 8.06 -32.45
C GLY A 164 -2.73 8.14 -33.55
N ARG A 165 -3.93 7.58 -33.33
CA ARG A 165 -5.05 7.72 -34.26
C ARG A 165 -5.67 9.12 -34.17
N LYS A 166 -6.03 9.70 -35.31
CA LYS A 166 -6.61 11.05 -35.37
C LYS A 166 -8.08 11.03 -34.95
N GLU A 167 -8.55 12.11 -34.32
CA GLU A 167 -9.97 12.36 -34.10
C GLU A 167 -10.72 12.28 -35.45
N GLY A 168 -11.70 11.37 -35.57
CA GLY A 168 -12.56 11.23 -36.75
C GLY A 168 -12.58 9.85 -37.44
N GLU A 169 -11.77 8.88 -37.01
CA GLU A 169 -12.00 7.46 -37.34
C GLU A 169 -13.24 6.95 -36.58
N GLU A 170 -14.10 6.15 -37.22
CA GLU A 170 -15.37 5.70 -36.62
C GLU A 170 -15.12 4.94 -35.30
N GLU A 171 -15.61 5.49 -34.18
CA GLU A 171 -15.43 4.92 -32.82
C GLU A 171 -15.98 3.48 -32.70
N GLU A 172 -16.90 3.08 -33.58
CA GLU A 172 -17.54 1.76 -33.56
C GLU A 172 -16.63 0.64 -34.07
N GLU A 173 -15.67 0.90 -34.96
CA GLU A 173 -14.78 -0.12 -35.54
C GLU A 173 -13.48 -0.37 -34.74
N VAL A 174 -13.27 0.36 -33.63
CA VAL A 174 -12.05 0.21 -32.83
C VAL A 174 -12.11 -1.08 -31.99
N VAL A 175 -11.42 -2.12 -32.47
CA VAL A 175 -11.08 -3.30 -31.67
C VAL A 175 -9.97 -2.93 -30.69
N VAL A 176 -10.28 -2.98 -29.40
CA VAL A 176 -9.35 -2.65 -28.31
C VAL A 176 -8.60 -3.92 -27.91
N ASP A 177 -7.27 -3.85 -27.94
CA ASP A 177 -6.43 -4.84 -27.28
C ASP A 177 -6.26 -4.45 -25.81
N ALA A 178 -6.86 -5.20 -24.89
CA ALA A 178 -6.80 -4.91 -23.46
C ALA A 178 -5.36 -5.03 -22.90
N SER A 179 -4.50 -5.85 -23.53
CA SER A 179 -3.14 -6.11 -23.03
C SER A 179 -2.25 -4.85 -23.06
N VAL A 180 -2.54 -3.89 -23.94
CA VAL A 180 -1.78 -2.64 -24.05
C VAL A 180 -2.38 -1.47 -23.26
N LEU A 181 -3.57 -1.65 -22.68
CA LEU A 181 -4.14 -0.70 -21.73
C LEU A 181 -3.38 -0.75 -20.41
N ASN A 182 -3.35 0.39 -19.70
CA ASN A 182 -2.73 0.45 -18.39
C ASN A 182 -3.59 -0.34 -17.39
N ALA A 183 -2.97 -1.28 -16.67
CA ALA A 183 -3.61 -2.00 -15.56
C ALA A 183 -3.52 -1.21 -14.25
N GLN A 184 -2.48 -0.38 -14.11
CA GLN A 184 -2.24 0.44 -12.94
C GLN A 184 -2.51 1.92 -13.25
N GLY A 185 -3.22 2.56 -12.32
CA GLY A 185 -3.33 4.01 -12.22
C GLY A 185 -3.09 4.44 -10.78
N TYR A 186 -3.91 5.34 -10.25
CA TYR A 186 -3.69 5.95 -8.95
C TYR A 186 -4.96 6.10 -8.12
N ALA A 187 -4.78 5.94 -6.81
CA ALA A 187 -5.74 6.25 -5.77
C ALA A 187 -5.25 7.43 -4.93
N ARG A 188 -6.15 8.03 -4.15
CA ARG A 188 -5.80 9.08 -3.19
C ARG A 188 -4.86 8.53 -2.12
N ARG A 189 -3.73 9.18 -1.90
CA ARG A 189 -2.81 8.92 -0.79
C ARG A 189 -3.10 9.92 0.32
N VAL A 190 -4.15 9.67 1.09
CA VAL A 190 -4.66 10.60 2.12
C VAL A 190 -4.91 9.87 3.42
N LEU A 191 -4.98 10.64 4.52
CA LEU A 191 -5.52 10.11 5.77
C LEU A 191 -7.05 10.07 5.65
N TYR A 192 -7.61 8.86 5.52
CA TYR A 192 -9.06 8.69 5.44
C TYR A 192 -9.75 9.31 6.69
N PRO A 193 -10.86 10.06 6.53
CA PRO A 193 -11.49 10.78 7.66
C PRO A 193 -11.94 9.92 8.84
N TRP A 194 -12.18 8.63 8.58
CA TRP A 194 -12.60 7.64 9.57
C TRP A 194 -11.44 6.76 10.08
N ASN A 195 -10.19 7.03 9.67
CA ASN A 195 -9.04 6.31 10.19
C ASN A 195 -8.72 6.79 11.62
N THR A 196 -8.99 5.95 12.61
CA THR A 196 -8.74 6.21 14.03
C THR A 196 -7.41 5.62 14.53
N HIS A 197 -6.65 4.93 13.67
CA HIS A 197 -5.42 4.22 14.04
C HIS A 197 -4.15 5.05 13.83
N GLU A 198 -4.19 6.07 12.96
CA GLU A 198 -3.03 6.92 12.68
C GLU A 198 -2.68 7.79 13.91
N PRO A 199 -1.47 7.66 14.49
CA PRO A 199 -1.09 8.43 15.66
C PRO A 199 -0.64 9.85 15.27
N ASP A 200 -0.77 10.79 16.21
CA ASP A 200 0.07 11.99 16.12
C ASP A 200 1.51 11.60 16.47
N ARG A 201 2.37 11.57 15.45
CA ARG A 201 3.79 11.19 15.59
C ARG A 201 4.61 12.21 16.38
N LYS A 202 4.09 13.43 16.54
CA LYS A 202 4.85 14.60 17.05
C LYS A 202 4.55 14.90 18.53
N VAL A 203 3.55 14.27 19.13
CA VAL A 203 3.24 14.50 20.54
C VAL A 203 4.32 13.88 21.46
N PRO A 204 4.57 14.47 22.63
CA PRO A 204 5.62 14.01 23.55
C PRO A 204 5.51 12.52 23.92
N GLU A 205 4.30 12.00 24.08
CA GLU A 205 4.05 10.60 24.44
C GLU A 205 4.57 9.65 23.35
N THR A 206 4.31 9.95 22.07
CA THR A 206 4.82 9.18 20.93
C THR A 206 6.33 9.29 20.82
N LEU A 207 6.89 10.50 20.99
CA LEU A 207 8.35 10.70 20.96
C LEU A 207 9.05 9.92 22.07
N ASN A 208 8.50 9.92 23.29
CA ASN A 208 9.03 9.15 24.42
C ASN A 208 8.99 7.65 24.13
N LEU A 209 7.86 7.15 23.61
CA LEU A 209 7.72 5.74 23.23
C LEU A 209 8.77 5.32 22.19
N LEU A 210 8.94 6.11 21.13
CA LEU A 210 9.92 5.82 20.08
C LEU A 210 11.36 5.88 20.63
N ASN A 211 11.66 6.86 21.49
CA ASN A 211 12.96 6.96 22.13
C ASN A 211 13.27 5.82 23.09
N GLU A 212 12.27 5.30 23.82
CA GLU A 212 12.45 4.10 24.65
C GLU A 212 12.79 2.88 23.78
N ARG A 213 12.06 2.66 22.67
CA ARG A 213 12.35 1.57 21.72
C ARG A 213 13.71 1.73 21.04
N LEU A 214 14.11 2.97 20.74
CA LEU A 214 15.38 3.27 20.07
C LEU A 214 16.60 2.86 20.89
N LYS A 215 16.51 2.81 22.23
CA LYS A 215 17.64 2.47 23.11
C LYS A 215 18.24 1.10 22.81
N ASP A 216 17.40 0.14 22.39
CA ASP A 216 17.83 -1.23 22.14
C ASP A 216 18.58 -1.37 20.80
N VAL A 217 18.30 -0.50 19.83
CA VAL A 217 18.84 -0.59 18.47
C VAL A 217 19.88 0.48 18.14
N ALA A 218 19.78 1.66 18.75
CA ALA A 218 20.63 2.83 18.49
C ALA A 218 20.81 3.69 19.77
N PRO A 219 21.55 3.19 20.78
CA PRO A 219 21.63 3.80 22.11
C PRO A 219 22.24 5.20 22.14
N LYS A 220 23.02 5.59 21.13
CA LYS A 220 23.61 6.92 20.98
C LYS A 220 22.71 7.92 20.27
N CYS A 221 21.53 7.49 19.82
CA CYS A 221 20.60 8.33 19.09
C CYS A 221 19.35 8.66 19.91
N GLU A 222 18.61 9.66 19.45
CA GLU A 222 17.26 9.97 19.87
C GLU A 222 16.40 10.47 18.71
N VAL A 223 15.10 10.27 18.83
CA VAL A 223 14.08 10.77 17.90
C VAL A 223 13.68 12.17 18.33
N ARG A 224 13.74 13.14 17.41
CA ARG A 224 13.26 14.51 17.61
C ARG A 224 12.31 14.92 16.47
N ALA A 225 11.45 15.89 16.73
CA ALA A 225 10.70 16.55 15.67
C ALA A 225 11.63 17.53 14.92
N VAL A 226 11.57 17.54 13.60
CA VAL A 226 12.39 18.36 12.71
C VAL A 226 11.52 19.08 11.68
N ALA A 227 11.82 20.35 11.45
CA ALA A 227 11.18 21.17 10.43
C ALA A 227 11.90 20.98 9.10
N LEU A 228 11.23 20.36 8.13
CA LEU A 228 11.74 20.12 6.78
C LEU A 228 10.98 20.97 5.76
N PRO A 229 11.53 21.23 4.57
CA PRO A 229 10.78 21.82 3.47
C PRO A 229 9.60 20.91 3.09
N ALA A 230 8.41 21.48 2.88
CA ALA A 230 7.30 20.76 2.29
C ALA A 230 7.65 20.42 0.83
N LEU A 231 7.47 19.14 0.46
CA LEU A 231 7.85 18.64 -0.86
C LEU A 231 6.65 18.44 -1.80
N HIS A 232 5.43 18.34 -1.25
CA HIS A 232 4.21 18.27 -2.05
C HIS A 232 4.10 19.51 -2.96
N GLY A 233 3.73 19.31 -4.24
CA GLY A 233 3.63 20.40 -5.22
C GLY A 233 4.96 20.83 -5.88
N THR A 234 6.11 20.29 -5.47
CA THR A 234 7.42 20.58 -6.12
C THR A 234 7.67 19.76 -7.41
N THR A 235 6.62 19.26 -8.06
CA THR A 235 6.69 18.28 -9.17
C THR A 235 7.24 18.84 -10.48
N THR A 236 7.34 20.16 -10.61
CA THR A 236 8.02 20.85 -11.73
C THR A 236 9.23 21.64 -11.22
N ALA A 237 10.30 21.72 -12.03
CA ALA A 237 11.43 22.62 -11.76
C ALA A 237 10.92 24.04 -11.44
N PRO A 238 11.58 24.79 -10.53
CA PRO A 238 10.99 26.00 -9.97
C PRO A 238 10.66 26.99 -11.08
N ALA A 239 9.36 27.24 -11.30
CA ALA A 239 8.91 28.41 -12.00
C ALA A 239 9.35 29.64 -11.18
N SER A 240 9.82 30.64 -11.91
CA SER A 240 10.39 31.90 -11.41
C SER A 240 9.75 32.47 -10.14
N SER A 241 10.60 32.73 -9.14
CA SER A 241 10.60 33.92 -8.26
C SER A 241 9.32 34.38 -7.54
N ASP A 242 8.34 33.52 -7.27
CA ASP A 242 7.26 33.91 -6.35
C ASP A 242 7.65 33.65 -4.89
N GLN A 243 7.69 34.76 -4.14
CA GLN A 243 8.09 34.88 -2.73
C GLN A 243 7.01 34.37 -1.77
N SER A 244 6.43 33.19 -1.98
CA SER A 244 5.72 32.52 -0.90
C SER A 244 6.76 32.00 0.11
N PRO A 245 6.54 32.15 1.42
CA PRO A 245 7.40 31.51 2.41
C PRO A 245 7.42 30.00 2.13
N ALA A 246 8.61 29.41 2.08
CA ALA A 246 8.76 27.97 1.88
C ALA A 246 7.93 27.26 2.96
N GLU A 247 6.91 26.53 2.53
CA GLU A 247 6.04 25.79 3.42
C GLU A 247 6.88 24.74 4.17
N VAL A 248 6.65 24.63 5.48
CA VAL A 248 7.44 23.77 6.37
C VAL A 248 6.59 22.57 6.77
N SER A 249 7.13 21.37 6.56
CA SER A 249 6.57 20.11 7.03
C SER A 249 7.33 19.63 8.26
N VAL A 250 6.64 19.46 9.39
CA VAL A 250 7.25 18.90 10.60
C VAL A 250 7.23 17.38 10.53
N GLN A 251 8.41 16.78 10.52
CA GLN A 251 8.62 15.33 10.47
C GLN A 251 9.41 14.86 11.69
N LEU A 252 9.66 13.55 11.78
CA LEU A 252 10.60 12.98 12.76
C LEU A 252 12.00 12.88 12.13
N GLY A 253 13.03 12.98 12.97
CA GLY A 253 14.43 12.78 12.60
C GLY A 253 15.19 12.08 13.71
N LEU A 254 16.26 11.36 13.36
CA LEU A 254 17.21 10.80 14.31
C LEU A 254 18.35 11.79 14.57
N PHE A 255 18.74 11.96 15.83
CA PHE A 255 19.81 12.86 16.24
C PHE A 255 20.80 12.15 17.14
N ALA A 256 22.08 12.50 17.05
CA ALA A 256 23.11 12.01 17.94
C ALA A 256 23.01 12.67 19.32
N LYS A 257 23.00 11.89 20.40
CA LYS A 257 23.06 12.39 21.79
C LYS A 257 24.49 12.71 22.24
N GLU A 258 25.45 12.09 21.57
CA GLU A 258 26.88 12.22 21.84
C GLU A 258 27.66 12.03 20.54
N ASP A 259 28.96 12.34 20.55
CA ASP A 259 29.83 12.15 19.39
C ASP A 259 29.89 10.66 18.98
N ILE A 260 29.76 10.42 17.67
CA ILE A 260 29.86 9.09 17.03
C ILE A 260 31.12 9.08 16.15
N ALA A 261 31.97 8.08 16.36
CA ALA A 261 33.25 8.00 15.68
C ALA A 261 33.09 7.63 14.19
N PRO A 262 34.02 8.05 13.31
CA PRO A 262 34.04 7.61 11.93
C PRO A 262 34.09 6.07 11.83
N GLY A 263 33.24 5.48 11.01
CA GLY A 263 33.16 4.02 10.83
C GLY A 263 32.44 3.26 11.95
N GLU A 264 31.98 3.94 13.01
CA GLU A 264 31.18 3.35 14.09
C GLU A 264 29.81 2.90 13.59
N ILE A 265 29.35 1.72 14.02
CA ILE A 265 27.98 1.25 13.79
C ILE A 265 27.11 1.82 14.91
N LEU A 266 26.16 2.68 14.55
CA LEU A 266 25.30 3.40 15.51
C LEU A 266 23.86 2.85 15.59
N LEU A 267 23.42 2.05 14.62
CA LEU A 267 22.10 1.43 14.59
C LEU A 267 22.21 -0.01 14.10
N ARG A 268 21.48 -0.93 14.76
CA ARG A 268 21.26 -2.32 14.31
C ARG A 268 19.80 -2.69 14.56
N GLU A 269 19.04 -2.93 13.51
CA GLU A 269 17.61 -3.26 13.62
C GLU A 269 17.28 -4.49 12.78
N SER A 270 16.53 -5.43 13.35
CA SER A 270 15.98 -6.59 12.66
C SER A 270 14.49 -6.38 12.41
N SER A 271 13.95 -6.92 11.31
CA SER A 271 12.52 -6.88 11.02
C SER A 271 11.96 -8.26 10.64
N LEU A 272 10.78 -8.57 11.17
CA LEU A 272 9.96 -9.72 10.78
C LEU A 272 8.89 -9.34 9.75
N LEU A 273 8.63 -8.04 9.57
CA LEU A 273 7.84 -7.52 8.45
C LEU A 273 8.73 -7.44 7.21
N THR A 274 9.11 -8.61 6.72
CA THR A 274 10.03 -8.83 5.59
C THR A 274 9.37 -9.72 4.54
N ALA A 275 9.59 -9.38 3.27
CA ALA A 275 9.10 -10.11 2.12
C ALA A 275 10.19 -10.29 1.06
N THR A 276 10.17 -11.44 0.38
CA THR A 276 11.06 -11.74 -0.75
C THR A 276 10.28 -12.34 -1.91
N ASN A 277 10.66 -11.99 -3.14
CA ASN A 277 10.12 -12.58 -4.36
C ASN A 277 10.98 -13.73 -4.89
N ARG A 278 12.07 -14.09 -4.22
CA ARG A 278 12.88 -15.24 -4.60
C ARG A 278 12.19 -16.55 -4.22
N LEU A 279 12.41 -17.54 -5.06
CA LEU A 279 11.97 -18.93 -4.88
C LEU A 279 13.21 -19.75 -4.57
N HIS A 280 13.17 -20.53 -3.49
CA HIS A 280 14.19 -21.53 -3.13
C HIS A 280 15.60 -20.99 -2.83
N ASP A 281 15.73 -19.77 -2.32
CA ASP A 281 17.00 -19.34 -1.73
C ASP A 281 17.16 -19.92 -0.32
N ASP A 282 18.41 -20.19 0.09
CA ASP A 282 18.78 -20.61 1.45
C ASP A 282 18.69 -19.42 2.44
N LEU A 283 17.51 -18.82 2.60
CA LEU A 283 17.23 -17.70 3.50
C LEU A 283 16.29 -18.12 4.63
N CYS A 284 16.50 -17.53 5.81
CA CYS A 284 15.58 -17.63 6.92
C CYS A 284 14.24 -16.98 6.58
N ASP A 285 13.12 -17.68 6.77
CA ASP A 285 11.78 -17.11 6.50
C ASP A 285 11.50 -15.85 7.34
N ALA A 286 12.00 -15.82 8.59
CA ALA A 286 11.79 -14.72 9.52
C ALA A 286 12.59 -13.46 9.18
N CYS A 287 13.92 -13.56 9.15
CA CYS A 287 14.81 -12.38 9.01
C CYS A 287 15.46 -12.24 7.63
N ASN A 288 15.26 -13.22 6.74
CA ASN A 288 15.89 -13.31 5.43
C ASN A 288 17.42 -13.22 5.44
N ALA A 289 18.06 -13.56 6.57
CA ALA A 289 19.49 -13.84 6.62
C ALA A 289 19.80 -15.19 5.95
N PRO A 290 20.99 -15.38 5.37
CA PRO A 290 21.43 -16.69 4.89
C PRO A 290 21.32 -17.75 5.99
N LEU A 291 20.82 -18.93 5.63
CA LEU A 291 20.75 -20.07 6.54
C LEU A 291 22.18 -20.56 6.86
N PRO A 292 22.46 -20.94 8.12
CA PRO A 292 23.73 -21.56 8.47
C PRO A 292 23.86 -22.93 7.80
N GLU A 293 25.11 -23.40 7.62
CA GLU A 293 25.34 -24.76 7.14
C GLU A 293 24.73 -25.80 8.10
N LEU A 294 24.24 -26.92 7.58
CA LEU A 294 23.71 -28.04 8.40
C LEU A 294 24.75 -28.61 9.39
N SER A 295 26.03 -28.40 9.11
CA SER A 295 27.17 -28.79 9.95
C SER A 295 27.49 -27.79 11.08
N SER A 296 26.83 -26.63 11.08
CA SER A 296 27.01 -25.57 12.07
C SER A 296 26.69 -26.08 13.49
N ALA A 297 27.33 -25.48 14.49
CA ALA A 297 27.00 -25.73 15.90
C ALA A 297 25.54 -25.35 16.21
N GLU A 298 25.01 -24.36 15.50
CA GLU A 298 23.60 -23.97 15.51
C GLU A 298 23.08 -24.15 14.07
N PRO A 299 22.54 -25.34 13.74
CA PRO A 299 21.99 -25.61 12.41
C PRO A 299 20.63 -24.90 12.21
N PRO A 300 20.16 -24.78 10.95
CA PRO A 300 18.82 -24.28 10.66
C PRO A 300 17.73 -25.08 11.38
N VAL A 301 16.65 -24.40 11.75
CA VAL A 301 15.49 -24.98 12.44
C VAL A 301 14.31 -24.98 11.46
N ALA A 302 13.78 -26.15 11.14
CA ALA A 302 12.59 -26.29 10.31
C ALA A 302 11.31 -26.13 11.15
N CYS A 303 10.23 -25.65 10.54
CA CYS A 303 8.90 -25.73 11.14
C CYS A 303 8.36 -27.17 11.06
N ASP A 304 7.81 -27.70 12.14
CA ASP A 304 7.22 -29.04 12.15
C ASP A 304 5.91 -29.13 11.32
N GLY A 305 5.23 -27.99 11.12
CA GLY A 305 3.93 -27.91 10.43
C GLY A 305 4.00 -27.54 8.95
N CYS A 306 5.18 -27.24 8.41
CA CYS A 306 5.37 -26.82 7.03
C CYS A 306 6.43 -27.67 6.33
N ALA A 307 6.32 -27.84 5.01
CA ALA A 307 7.32 -28.57 4.24
C ALA A 307 8.63 -27.80 4.07
N ASP A 308 8.54 -26.52 3.68
CA ASP A 308 9.69 -25.75 3.20
C ASP A 308 10.02 -24.49 4.02
N THR A 309 9.38 -24.31 5.19
CA THR A 309 9.66 -23.16 6.07
C THR A 309 10.83 -23.44 7.01
N ILE A 310 11.95 -22.73 6.81
CA ILE A 310 13.20 -22.90 7.57
C ILE A 310 13.65 -21.57 8.19
N PHE A 311 14.14 -21.64 9.42
CA PHE A 311 14.66 -20.52 10.19
C PHE A 311 16.16 -20.68 10.47
N CYS A 312 16.91 -19.58 10.53
CA CYS A 312 18.35 -19.63 10.80
C CYS A 312 18.72 -19.99 12.24
N SER A 313 17.78 -19.92 13.19
CA SER A 313 18.02 -20.18 14.61
C SER A 313 16.71 -20.47 15.35
N GLN A 314 16.81 -21.09 16.53
CA GLN A 314 15.65 -21.30 17.42
C GLN A 314 14.97 -19.98 17.80
N LYS A 315 15.75 -18.91 17.99
CA LYS A 315 15.20 -17.58 18.26
C LYS A 315 14.31 -17.09 17.12
N CYS A 316 14.76 -17.21 15.87
CA CYS A 316 13.97 -16.81 14.71
C CYS A 316 12.70 -17.66 14.58
N HIS A 317 12.81 -18.97 14.77
CA HIS A 317 11.66 -19.88 14.80
C HIS A 317 10.63 -19.42 15.83
N ASP A 318 11.03 -19.34 17.11
CA ASP A 318 10.10 -19.06 18.21
C ASP A 318 9.46 -17.67 18.08
N THR A 319 10.24 -16.67 17.65
CA THR A 319 9.71 -15.32 17.44
C THR A 319 8.72 -15.31 16.28
N ALA A 320 9.03 -15.99 15.16
CA ALA A 320 8.13 -16.08 14.01
C ALA A 320 6.79 -16.71 14.38
N GLN A 321 6.78 -17.78 15.18
CA GLN A 321 5.55 -18.44 15.65
C GLN A 321 4.61 -17.45 16.35
N THR A 322 5.17 -16.57 17.18
CA THR A 322 4.38 -15.58 17.93
C THR A 322 4.01 -14.32 17.14
N ILE A 323 4.73 -14.03 16.06
CA ILE A 323 4.62 -12.75 15.36
C ILE A 323 3.83 -12.83 14.07
N TYR A 324 4.01 -13.87 13.24
CA TYR A 324 3.29 -14.01 11.96
C TYR A 324 3.02 -15.45 11.54
N HIS A 325 3.87 -16.40 11.94
CA HIS A 325 3.83 -17.76 11.39
C HIS A 325 2.64 -18.54 11.96
N GLY A 326 2.16 -18.21 13.17
CA GLY A 326 1.00 -18.86 13.77
C GLY A 326 -0.26 -18.81 12.89
N ALA A 327 -0.47 -17.74 12.12
CA ALA A 327 -1.62 -17.59 11.21
C ALA A 327 -1.41 -18.20 9.80
N VAL A 328 -0.19 -18.65 9.47
CA VAL A 328 0.12 -19.20 8.13
C VAL A 328 0.75 -20.60 8.17
N CYS A 329 0.99 -21.13 9.37
CA CYS A 329 1.57 -22.46 9.56
C CYS A 329 0.66 -23.52 8.93
N GLY A 330 1.22 -24.34 8.03
CA GLY A 330 0.48 -25.35 7.28
C GLY A 330 -0.31 -24.82 6.06
N LEU A 331 -0.37 -23.51 5.84
CA LEU A 331 -1.05 -22.86 4.72
C LEU A 331 -0.07 -22.31 3.66
N MET A 332 1.23 -22.54 3.84
CA MET A 332 2.27 -21.96 2.98
C MET A 332 2.17 -22.43 1.52
N ASP A 333 1.78 -23.68 1.28
CA ASP A 333 1.61 -24.22 -0.08
C ASP A 333 0.62 -23.40 -0.93
N ASN A 334 -0.42 -22.87 -0.28
CA ASN A 334 -1.42 -22.01 -0.90
C ASN A 334 -0.86 -20.60 -1.18
N LEU A 335 -0.23 -20.02 -0.16
CA LEU A 335 0.26 -18.64 -0.16
C LEU A 335 1.49 -18.42 -1.04
N GLU A 336 2.34 -19.44 -1.22
CA GLU A 336 3.56 -19.34 -2.03
C GLU A 336 3.28 -19.03 -3.50
N SER A 337 2.09 -19.34 -4.00
CA SER A 337 1.67 -19.02 -5.37
C SER A 337 1.38 -17.53 -5.57
N ILE A 338 1.12 -16.76 -4.50
CA ILE A 338 0.73 -15.36 -4.59
C ILE A 338 1.95 -14.48 -4.78
N GLY A 339 1.91 -13.65 -5.82
CA GLY A 339 2.86 -12.56 -6.02
C GLY A 339 4.27 -12.98 -6.46
N LYS A 340 4.47 -14.24 -6.86
CA LYS A 340 5.74 -14.75 -7.41
C LYS A 340 5.81 -14.68 -8.94
N ASP A 341 4.69 -14.90 -9.63
CA ASP A 341 4.60 -14.77 -11.09
C ASP A 341 4.35 -13.31 -11.48
N ILE A 342 5.43 -12.58 -11.73
CA ILE A 342 5.38 -11.14 -12.05
C ILE A 342 5.31 -10.95 -13.58
N PRO A 343 4.18 -10.48 -14.14
CA PRO A 343 4.00 -10.43 -15.60
C PRO A 343 4.91 -9.42 -16.31
N ASP A 344 5.11 -8.24 -15.72
CA ASP A 344 6.02 -7.20 -16.21
C ASP A 344 7.13 -6.96 -15.18
N PRO A 345 8.41 -7.09 -15.54
CA PRO A 345 9.54 -6.80 -14.64
C PRO A 345 9.50 -5.40 -13.98
N LYS A 346 8.79 -4.43 -14.56
CA LYS A 346 8.60 -3.09 -13.96
C LYS A 346 7.77 -3.13 -12.68
N ASP A 347 6.89 -4.12 -12.55
CA ASP A 347 5.98 -4.25 -11.41
C ASP A 347 6.63 -4.97 -10.22
N LYS A 348 7.91 -5.39 -10.32
CA LYS A 348 8.61 -6.13 -9.27
C LYS A 348 8.55 -5.46 -7.90
N ALA A 349 8.64 -4.13 -7.85
CA ALA A 349 8.51 -3.38 -6.61
C ALA A 349 7.08 -3.45 -6.05
N ASP A 350 6.07 -3.29 -6.91
CA ASP A 350 4.66 -3.32 -6.51
C ASP A 350 4.24 -4.69 -5.96
N TYR A 351 4.74 -5.77 -6.57
CA TYR A 351 4.55 -7.14 -6.07
C TYR A 351 5.27 -7.41 -4.75
N LEU A 352 6.45 -6.83 -4.52
CA LEU A 352 7.11 -6.91 -3.22
C LEU A 352 6.29 -6.22 -2.12
N TYR A 353 5.65 -5.10 -2.43
CA TYR A 353 4.72 -4.45 -1.48
C TYR A 353 3.47 -5.30 -1.21
N LEU A 354 2.96 -6.04 -2.21
CA LEU A 354 1.87 -7.02 -1.99
C LEU A 354 2.30 -8.12 -1.02
N LEU A 355 3.53 -8.63 -1.17
CA LEU A 355 4.05 -9.65 -0.25
C LEU A 355 4.27 -9.09 1.17
N LEU A 356 4.69 -7.82 1.31
CA LEU A 356 4.70 -7.15 2.62
C LEU A 356 3.31 -6.99 3.20
N LEU A 357 2.30 -6.69 2.38
CA LEU A 357 0.91 -6.65 2.81
C LEU A 357 0.48 -8.01 3.36
N GLY A 358 0.77 -9.10 2.65
CA GLY A 358 0.49 -10.46 3.13
C GLY A 358 1.19 -10.77 4.47
N ARG A 359 2.47 -10.40 4.61
CA ARG A 359 3.20 -10.54 5.88
C ARG A 359 2.55 -9.72 7.00
N ALA A 360 2.09 -8.50 6.73
CA ALA A 360 1.40 -7.67 7.73
C ALA A 360 0.03 -8.24 8.13
N ILE A 361 -0.72 -8.83 7.18
CA ILE A 361 -1.98 -9.54 7.47
C ILE A 361 -1.71 -10.73 8.39
N ALA A 362 -0.72 -11.56 8.06
CA ALA A 362 -0.27 -12.68 8.89
C ALA A 362 0.16 -12.25 10.29
N MET A 363 0.86 -11.10 10.38
CA MET A 363 1.25 -10.53 11.66
C MET A 363 0.05 -10.11 12.51
N ALA A 364 -0.88 -9.38 11.90
CA ALA A 364 -2.09 -8.90 12.55
C ALA A 364 -2.99 -10.05 13.01
N ALA A 365 -3.13 -11.10 12.20
CA ALA A 365 -3.90 -12.29 12.52
C ALA A 365 -3.27 -13.09 13.67
N THR A 366 -1.96 -13.33 13.62
CA THR A 366 -1.24 -14.08 14.67
C THR A 366 -1.29 -13.37 16.02
N GLN A 367 -1.17 -12.04 16.00
CA GLN A 367 -1.15 -11.22 17.21
C GLN A 367 -2.54 -10.75 17.65
N ASP A 368 -3.59 -11.16 16.93
CA ASP A 368 -4.98 -10.71 17.12
C ASP A 368 -5.10 -9.19 17.32
N MET A 369 -4.57 -8.41 16.37
CA MET A 369 -4.67 -6.96 16.41
C MET A 369 -5.04 -6.34 15.06
N HIS A 370 -5.42 -5.05 15.06
CA HIS A 370 -5.66 -4.33 13.82
C HIS A 370 -4.32 -4.10 13.09
N PRO A 371 -4.20 -4.31 11.77
CA PRO A 371 -2.91 -4.24 11.09
C PRO A 371 -2.26 -2.84 11.10
N LEU A 372 -3.04 -1.76 11.20
CA LEU A 372 -2.48 -0.40 11.38
C LEU A 372 -1.94 -0.15 12.80
N ASP A 373 -2.26 -1.00 13.77
CA ASP A 373 -1.74 -0.92 15.13
C ASP A 373 -0.47 -1.72 15.35
N LEU A 374 -0.02 -2.50 14.35
CA LEU A 374 1.24 -3.22 14.40
C LEU A 374 2.40 -2.27 14.75
N PRO A 375 3.29 -2.63 15.70
CA PRO A 375 4.43 -1.80 16.08
C PRO A 375 5.30 -1.35 14.91
N GLU A 376 5.42 -2.20 13.88
CA GLU A 376 6.18 -1.99 12.65
C GLU A 376 5.53 -0.97 11.70
N VAL A 377 4.22 -0.75 11.83
CA VAL A 377 3.40 0.05 10.90
C VAL A 377 2.93 1.36 11.52
N LYS A 378 2.52 1.35 12.79
CA LYS A 378 1.76 2.43 13.41
C LYS A 378 2.45 3.79 13.29
N TYR A 379 3.77 3.82 13.49
CA TYR A 379 4.54 5.07 13.61
C TYR A 379 5.37 5.44 12.38
N ILE A 380 5.34 4.62 11.32
CA ILE A 380 6.06 4.91 10.07
C ILE A 380 5.26 5.91 9.21
N TRP A 381 6.00 6.66 8.39
CA TRP A 381 5.45 7.73 7.57
C TRP A 381 4.65 7.19 6.38
N GLY A 382 3.48 7.78 6.12
CA GLY A 382 2.57 7.37 5.03
C GLY A 382 2.54 8.31 3.82
N ASP A 383 3.22 9.46 3.89
CA ASP A 383 3.18 10.52 2.85
C ASP A 383 1.75 10.93 2.46
N PHE A 384 0.90 11.11 3.48
CA PHE A 384 -0.47 11.50 3.25
C PHE A 384 -0.56 12.96 2.83
N HIS A 385 -1.33 13.23 1.78
CA HIS A 385 -1.68 14.58 1.34
C HIS A 385 -2.88 15.11 2.12
N ASP A 386 -2.96 16.43 2.24
CA ASP A 386 -4.14 17.09 2.80
C ASP A 386 -5.36 16.86 1.89
N LEU A 387 -6.46 16.41 2.51
CA LEU A 387 -7.71 16.11 1.81
C LEU A 387 -8.71 17.25 2.02
N ASP A 388 -9.03 18.00 0.96
CA ASP A 388 -10.25 18.81 0.93
C ASP A 388 -11.43 17.99 0.40
N ILE A 389 -12.08 17.29 1.32
CA ILE A 389 -13.22 16.43 1.01
C ILE A 389 -14.45 17.19 0.51
N ASN A 390 -14.52 18.51 0.67
CA ASN A 390 -15.66 19.32 0.22
C ASN A 390 -15.56 19.69 -1.27
N ASN A 391 -14.36 19.59 -1.84
CA ASN A 391 -14.11 19.89 -3.25
C ASN A 391 -13.36 18.71 -3.90
N PRO A 392 -14.03 17.55 -4.06
CA PRO A 392 -13.42 16.42 -4.74
C PRO A 392 -13.09 16.82 -6.18
N SER A 393 -11.81 17.00 -6.49
CA SER A 393 -11.38 17.28 -7.85
C SER A 393 -11.72 16.08 -8.75
N ASN A 394 -12.46 16.33 -9.83
CA ASN A 394 -12.86 15.30 -10.80
C ASN A 394 -11.85 15.11 -11.95
N SER A 395 -10.84 15.97 -12.04
CA SER A 395 -9.77 15.91 -13.05
C SER A 395 -8.46 16.44 -12.46
N ASP A 396 -7.39 15.65 -12.54
CA ASP A 396 -6.08 15.94 -11.91
C ASP A 396 -6.17 16.19 -10.40
N ASP A 397 -6.59 15.17 -9.65
CA ASP A 397 -6.53 15.19 -8.18
C ASP A 397 -5.06 15.12 -7.72
N PRO A 398 -4.49 16.18 -7.11
CA PRO A 398 -3.09 16.20 -6.69
C PRO A 398 -2.79 15.21 -5.56
N THR A 399 -3.83 14.68 -4.90
CA THR A 399 -3.70 13.66 -3.85
C THR A 399 -3.65 12.25 -4.43
N ALA A 400 -3.96 12.05 -5.73
CA ALA A 400 -3.95 10.75 -6.40
C ALA A 400 -2.52 10.29 -6.74
N THR A 401 -1.75 9.96 -5.70
CA THR A 401 -0.33 9.58 -5.81
C THR A 401 -0.05 8.15 -5.36
N LEU A 402 -1.03 7.43 -4.78
CA LEU A 402 -0.87 6.02 -4.39
C LEU A 402 -1.06 5.14 -5.62
N PRO A 403 -0.07 4.34 -6.07
CA PRO A 403 -0.27 3.38 -7.14
C PRO A 403 -1.41 2.42 -6.80
N PHE A 404 -2.31 2.24 -7.76
CA PHE A 404 -3.52 1.43 -7.57
C PHE A 404 -3.79 0.58 -8.81
N SER A 405 -4.00 -0.71 -8.60
CA SER A 405 -4.51 -1.65 -9.61
C SER A 405 -5.59 -2.54 -9.01
N PHE A 406 -6.53 -2.98 -9.85
CA PHE A 406 -7.51 -3.97 -9.42
C PHE A 406 -6.81 -5.24 -8.89
N GLN A 407 -5.79 -5.72 -9.61
CA GLN A 407 -5.02 -6.90 -9.25
C GLN A 407 -4.39 -6.82 -7.85
N LEU A 408 -3.63 -5.76 -7.56
CA LEU A 408 -2.79 -5.69 -6.35
C LEU A 408 -3.51 -5.07 -5.14
N ASN A 409 -4.56 -4.27 -5.36
CA ASN A 409 -5.26 -3.56 -4.28
C ASN A 409 -6.61 -4.18 -3.92
N ILE A 410 -7.18 -5.02 -4.79
CA ILE A 410 -8.48 -5.66 -4.58
C ILE A 410 -8.36 -7.19 -4.65
N LEU A 411 -7.98 -7.74 -5.80
CA LEU A 411 -8.05 -9.18 -6.03
C LEU A 411 -7.07 -9.98 -5.17
N GLN A 412 -5.77 -9.69 -5.27
CA GLN A 412 -4.76 -10.45 -4.53
C GLN A 412 -4.88 -10.31 -3.01
N PRO A 413 -5.21 -9.14 -2.44
CA PRO A 413 -5.46 -9.08 -1.00
C PRO A 413 -6.67 -9.90 -0.53
N MET A 414 -7.75 -9.98 -1.33
CA MET A 414 -8.87 -10.90 -1.00
C MET A 414 -8.39 -12.34 -1.04
N ARG A 415 -7.65 -12.73 -2.10
CA ARG A 415 -7.08 -14.07 -2.20
C ARG A 415 -6.12 -14.40 -1.04
N ILE A 416 -5.30 -13.46 -0.59
CA ILE A 416 -4.42 -13.66 0.58
C ILE A 416 -5.24 -14.02 1.82
N LEU A 417 -6.36 -13.32 2.07
CA LEU A 417 -7.22 -13.61 3.22
C LEU A 417 -7.85 -15.00 3.09
N GLU A 418 -8.38 -15.34 1.92
CA GLU A 418 -8.99 -16.65 1.64
C GLU A 418 -8.00 -17.80 1.84
N GLU A 419 -6.80 -17.68 1.27
CA GLU A 419 -5.74 -18.72 1.38
C GLU A 419 -5.14 -18.79 2.79
N MET A 420 -5.39 -17.78 3.64
CA MET A 420 -5.12 -17.79 5.08
C MET A 420 -6.31 -18.32 5.90
N GLU A 421 -7.36 -18.81 5.26
CA GLU A 421 -8.62 -19.25 5.88
C GLU A 421 -9.32 -18.13 6.67
N LEU A 422 -9.12 -16.87 6.24
CA LEU A 422 -9.78 -15.69 6.78
C LEU A 422 -10.88 -15.24 5.81
N ASP A 423 -12.14 -15.32 6.26
CA ASP A 423 -13.27 -14.78 5.50
C ASP A 423 -13.07 -13.26 5.25
N PRO A 424 -12.90 -12.82 3.98
CA PRO A 424 -12.61 -11.43 3.63
C PRO A 424 -13.79 -10.48 3.88
N TYR A 425 -15.01 -11.02 4.02
CA TYR A 425 -16.23 -10.28 4.30
C TYR A 425 -16.43 -10.12 5.81
N ALA A 426 -16.29 -11.21 6.58
CA ALA A 426 -16.43 -11.16 8.04
C ALA A 426 -15.29 -10.39 8.72
N ASN A 427 -14.09 -10.37 8.13
CA ASN A 427 -12.93 -9.65 8.67
C ASN A 427 -12.77 -8.23 8.09
N LEU A 428 -13.82 -7.68 7.46
CA LEU A 428 -13.78 -6.36 6.84
C LEU A 428 -13.37 -5.25 7.81
N ALA A 429 -13.69 -5.35 9.10
CA ALA A 429 -13.29 -4.36 10.10
C ALA A 429 -11.76 -4.22 10.25
N ARG A 430 -10.99 -5.27 9.94
CA ARG A 430 -9.52 -5.27 10.01
C ARG A 430 -8.85 -5.14 8.65
N TYR A 431 -9.48 -5.65 7.60
CA TYR A 431 -8.88 -5.76 6.27
C TYR A 431 -9.71 -5.05 5.18
N ASP A 432 -10.44 -4.00 5.54
CA ASP A 432 -11.10 -3.12 4.57
C ASP A 432 -10.08 -2.51 3.60
N THR A 433 -10.51 -2.18 2.38
CA THR A 433 -9.59 -1.68 1.34
C THR A 433 -8.87 -0.40 1.75
N TRP A 434 -9.51 0.48 2.52
CA TRP A 434 -8.86 1.69 3.02
C TRP A 434 -7.72 1.37 4.00
N VAL A 435 -7.84 0.27 4.76
CA VAL A 435 -6.77 -0.21 5.65
C VAL A 435 -5.58 -0.69 4.83
N LEU A 436 -5.85 -1.53 3.82
CA LEU A 436 -4.82 -2.08 2.93
C LEU A 436 -4.13 -0.98 2.12
N ASN A 437 -4.87 0.00 1.61
CA ASN A 437 -4.30 1.17 0.93
C ASN A 437 -3.46 2.04 1.88
N THR A 438 -3.84 2.15 3.16
CA THR A 438 -3.04 2.83 4.18
C THR A 438 -1.72 2.10 4.44
N LEU A 439 -1.74 0.76 4.50
CA LEU A 439 -0.52 -0.06 4.59
C LEU A 439 0.38 0.14 3.37
N TYR A 440 -0.19 0.07 2.16
CA TYR A 440 0.57 0.32 0.93
C TYR A 440 1.22 1.71 0.88
N ALA A 441 0.49 2.75 1.33
CA ALA A 441 1.01 4.10 1.41
C ALA A 441 2.20 4.19 2.39
N LYS A 442 2.11 3.52 3.54
CA LYS A 442 3.19 3.44 4.54
C LYS A 442 4.40 2.66 4.03
N PHE A 443 4.20 1.49 3.41
CA PHE A 443 5.30 0.68 2.88
C PHE A 443 6.08 1.38 1.78
N ARG A 444 5.40 2.02 0.83
CA ARG A 444 6.07 2.77 -0.27
C ARG A 444 6.91 3.93 0.21
N GLY A 445 6.56 4.53 1.35
CA GLY A 445 7.31 5.63 1.93
C GLY A 445 8.54 5.20 2.74
N THR A 446 8.59 3.96 3.23
CA THR A 446 9.53 3.60 4.32
C THR A 446 10.18 2.23 4.24
N ALA A 447 9.67 1.30 3.43
CA ALA A 447 10.25 -0.03 3.32
C ALA A 447 11.66 0.05 2.71
N SER A 448 12.63 -0.59 3.38
CA SER A 448 13.98 -0.78 2.85
C SER A 448 13.95 -1.87 1.78
N GLY A 449 14.63 -1.66 0.67
CA GLY A 449 14.75 -2.64 -0.42
C GLY A 449 16.19 -3.08 -0.64
N ARG A 450 16.40 -4.38 -0.87
CA ARG A 450 17.65 -4.93 -1.42
C ARG A 450 17.44 -5.22 -2.90
N LEU A 451 18.42 -4.80 -3.71
CA LEU A 451 18.47 -5.10 -5.14
C LEU A 451 19.22 -6.42 -5.38
N SER A 452 18.75 -7.16 -6.35
CA SER A 452 19.39 -8.37 -6.85
C SER A 452 20.73 -8.05 -7.48
N THR A 453 21.75 -8.83 -7.11
CA THR A 453 23.08 -8.73 -7.71
C THR A 453 23.14 -9.28 -9.13
N TRP A 454 22.09 -9.97 -9.59
CA TRP A 454 22.03 -10.62 -10.91
C TRP A 454 21.46 -9.70 -11.99
N ASP A 455 20.29 -9.12 -11.73
CA ASP A 455 19.55 -8.29 -12.70
C ASP A 455 19.33 -6.85 -12.24
N GLY A 456 19.74 -6.49 -11.02
CA GLY A 456 19.58 -5.15 -10.46
C GLY A 456 18.15 -4.80 -10.04
N GLY A 457 17.18 -5.72 -10.19
CA GLY A 457 15.79 -5.51 -9.79
C GLY A 457 15.60 -5.66 -8.28
N PRO A 458 14.50 -5.13 -7.71
CA PRO A 458 14.22 -5.33 -6.29
C PRO A 458 13.84 -6.79 -6.02
N GLU A 459 14.42 -7.38 -4.97
CA GLU A 459 14.25 -8.81 -4.65
C GLU A 459 13.70 -9.08 -3.23
N LEU A 460 13.91 -8.12 -2.34
CA LEU A 460 13.62 -8.28 -0.93
C LEU A 460 13.31 -6.90 -0.37
N CYS A 461 12.26 -6.81 0.42
CA CYS A 461 11.91 -5.59 1.13
C CYS A 461 11.48 -5.89 2.56
N ALA A 462 11.67 -4.91 3.44
CA ALA A 462 11.28 -5.01 4.84
C ALA A 462 10.96 -3.64 5.41
N VAL A 463 10.20 -3.62 6.49
CA VAL A 463 9.91 -2.40 7.24
C VAL A 463 10.77 -2.38 8.50
N HIS A 464 11.67 -1.40 8.58
CA HIS A 464 12.52 -1.16 9.75
C HIS A 464 12.07 0.16 10.40
N PRO A 465 11.14 0.11 11.37
CA PRO A 465 10.39 1.28 11.85
C PRO A 465 11.25 2.36 12.52
N LEU A 466 12.43 2.01 13.06
CA LEU A 466 13.32 2.97 13.70
C LEU A 466 14.41 3.47 12.74
N TRP A 467 14.91 2.62 11.85
CA TRP A 467 15.83 2.97 10.77
C TRP A 467 15.24 4.03 9.83
N CYS A 468 13.95 3.91 9.49
CA CYS A 468 13.29 4.83 8.56
C CYS A 468 13.03 6.23 9.17
N LEU A 469 13.40 6.48 10.43
CA LEU A 469 13.34 7.80 11.06
C LEU A 469 14.53 8.70 10.67
N ALA A 470 15.62 8.16 10.13
CA ALA A 470 16.73 8.97 9.63
C ALA A 470 16.39 9.58 8.27
N ASN A 471 16.24 10.91 8.22
CA ASN A 471 15.86 11.63 7.01
C ASN A 471 16.89 11.51 5.88
N HIS A 472 16.42 11.77 4.67
CA HIS A 472 17.24 11.72 3.46
C HIS A 472 18.16 12.94 3.31
N SER A 473 19.39 12.69 2.87
CA SER A 473 20.27 13.66 2.23
C SER A 473 21.03 13.00 1.08
N CYS A 474 21.23 13.73 -0.03
CA CYS A 474 22.17 13.32 -1.07
C CYS A 474 23.65 13.49 -0.66
N ASP A 475 23.94 14.09 0.51
CA ASP A 475 25.24 14.02 1.19
C ASP A 475 25.02 13.47 2.61
N PRO A 476 24.78 12.15 2.74
CA PRO A 476 24.43 11.53 4.02
C PRO A 476 25.65 11.44 4.93
N ASN A 477 25.43 11.39 6.26
CA ASN A 477 26.49 11.13 7.24
C ASN A 477 26.57 9.68 7.70
N VAL A 478 25.60 8.86 7.27
CA VAL A 478 25.65 7.40 7.42
C VAL A 478 25.60 6.69 6.07
N ARG A 479 26.05 5.43 6.07
CA ARG A 479 25.67 4.44 5.06
C ARG A 479 24.94 3.31 5.75
N TRP A 480 24.23 2.50 4.98
CA TRP A 480 23.58 1.30 5.48
C TRP A 480 23.95 0.06 4.68
N GLU A 481 23.89 -1.07 5.38
CA GLU A 481 24.14 -2.42 4.86
C GLU A 481 23.04 -3.32 5.45
N TRP A 482 22.58 -4.32 4.68
CA TRP A 482 21.56 -5.27 5.11
C TRP A 482 21.98 -6.72 4.85
N GLY A 483 22.17 -7.48 5.94
CA GLY A 483 22.59 -8.88 5.92
C GLY A 483 21.93 -9.71 7.02
N GLY A 484 20.62 -9.54 7.21
CA GLY A 484 19.82 -10.12 8.30
C GLY A 484 19.34 -9.09 9.31
N GLU A 485 20.20 -8.12 9.63
CA GLU A 485 19.84 -6.86 10.28
C GLU A 485 20.25 -5.69 9.38
N ILE A 486 19.50 -4.59 9.44
CA ILE A 486 19.89 -3.32 8.82
C ILE A 486 20.77 -2.54 9.79
N THR A 487 21.84 -1.94 9.27
CA THR A 487 22.79 -1.19 10.09
C THR A 487 23.00 0.22 9.59
N PHE A 488 23.22 1.18 10.50
CA PHE A 488 23.84 2.45 10.13
C PHE A 488 25.29 2.49 10.59
N ARG A 489 26.17 2.85 9.66
CA ARG A 489 27.58 3.13 9.93
C ARG A 489 27.90 4.58 9.59
N ALA A 490 28.49 5.30 10.54
CA ALA A 490 28.96 6.67 10.33
C ALA A 490 30.04 6.70 9.24
N ARG A 491 29.90 7.60 8.28
CA ARG A 491 30.85 7.72 7.15
C ARG A 491 32.18 8.31 7.60
N THR A 492 33.25 7.77 7.05
CA THR A 492 34.59 8.38 7.07
C THR A 492 34.66 9.51 6.03
N GLU A 493 35.69 10.36 6.12
CA GLU A 493 35.92 11.44 5.16
C GLU A 493 36.02 10.93 3.70
N ALA A 494 36.64 9.76 3.50
CA ALA A 494 36.81 9.15 2.18
C ALA A 494 35.47 8.69 1.56
N GLU A 495 34.45 8.46 2.38
CA GLU A 495 33.14 7.93 2.00
C GLU A 495 32.06 9.01 1.85
N ARG A 496 32.38 10.28 2.14
CA ARG A 496 31.47 11.42 1.93
C ARG A 496 31.11 11.57 0.46
N ALA A 497 29.92 12.11 0.19
CA ALA A 497 29.44 12.27 -1.17
C ALA A 497 30.30 13.27 -1.95
N VAL A 498 30.48 13.00 -3.24
CA VAL A 498 31.15 13.92 -4.16
C VAL A 498 30.12 14.78 -4.85
N TRP A 499 30.22 16.09 -4.68
CA TRP A 499 29.34 17.06 -5.30
C TRP A 499 29.86 17.35 -6.72
N LYS A 500 28.99 17.17 -7.71
CA LYS A 500 29.29 17.33 -9.15
C LYS A 500 28.53 18.55 -9.69
N GLY A 501 29.26 19.58 -10.13
CA GLY A 501 28.70 20.80 -10.73
C GLY A 501 29.69 21.43 -11.71
N GLU A 502 29.48 22.69 -12.09
CA GLU A 502 30.46 23.45 -12.89
C GLU A 502 31.77 23.65 -12.11
N GLY A 503 32.78 22.80 -12.38
CA GLY A 503 34.11 22.91 -11.80
C GLY A 503 34.71 21.59 -11.32
N ALA A 504 35.71 21.68 -10.45
CA ALA A 504 36.32 20.50 -9.83
C ALA A 504 35.36 19.86 -8.82
N PRO A 505 35.28 18.52 -8.74
CA PRO A 505 34.44 17.85 -7.76
C PRO A 505 34.81 18.26 -6.33
N VAL A 506 33.79 18.54 -5.51
CA VAL A 506 33.97 18.97 -4.12
C VAL A 506 33.47 17.88 -3.16
N ARG A 507 34.11 17.74 -2.00
CA ARG A 507 33.62 16.95 -0.87
C ARG A 507 33.54 17.85 0.35
N ARG A 508 32.48 17.71 1.16
CA ARG A 508 32.43 18.35 2.47
C ARG A 508 33.51 17.74 3.38
N SER A 509 34.22 18.60 4.09
CA SER A 509 35.16 18.17 5.14
C SER A 509 34.39 17.73 6.38
N GLY A 510 34.86 16.66 7.04
CA GLY A 510 34.29 16.16 8.28
C GLY A 510 34.03 14.65 8.25
N GLU A 511 34.30 14.01 9.39
CA GLU A 511 34.15 12.58 9.60
C GLU A 511 33.39 12.30 10.89
N GLY A 512 32.71 11.15 10.96
CA GLY A 512 31.84 10.84 12.10
C GLY A 512 30.63 11.76 12.16
N ILE A 513 30.01 11.83 13.35
CA ILE A 513 28.81 12.62 13.63
C ILE A 513 28.98 13.26 15.00
N LYS A 514 28.71 14.56 15.13
CA LYS A 514 28.80 15.27 16.42
C LYS A 514 27.52 15.14 17.22
N ALA A 515 27.63 15.29 18.54
CA ALA A 515 26.46 15.48 19.40
C ALA A 515 25.55 16.58 18.82
N ASP A 516 24.24 16.35 18.89
CA ASP A 516 23.17 17.19 18.34
C ASP A 516 23.07 17.27 16.81
N GLU A 517 23.94 16.59 16.05
CA GLU A 517 23.77 16.47 14.60
C GLU A 517 22.67 15.45 14.24
N GLU A 518 21.91 15.76 13.18
CA GLU A 518 20.93 14.83 12.61
C GLU A 518 21.65 13.67 11.90
N ILE A 519 21.15 12.46 12.08
CA ILE A 519 21.54 11.27 11.32
C ILE A 519 20.82 11.32 9.97
N LEU A 520 21.60 11.57 8.91
CA LEU A 520 21.12 11.72 7.54
C LEU A 520 21.47 10.49 6.71
N ASN A 521 20.44 9.79 6.26
CA ASN A 521 20.49 8.60 5.42
C ASN A 521 20.33 8.94 3.92
N HIS A 522 20.40 7.96 3.03
CA HIS A 522 20.11 8.10 1.60
C HIS A 522 19.08 7.05 1.13
N TYR A 523 18.17 7.49 0.27
CA TYR A 523 17.03 6.71 -0.25
C TYR A 523 17.15 6.42 -1.76
N CYS A 524 18.25 6.91 -2.35
CA CYS A 524 18.60 6.69 -3.74
C CYS A 524 20.12 6.47 -3.82
N ASP A 525 20.60 6.07 -5.00
CA ASP A 525 22.03 6.02 -5.28
C ASP A 525 22.60 7.46 -5.36
N ILE A 526 23.44 7.81 -4.39
CA ILE A 526 24.06 9.14 -4.29
C ILE A 526 25.14 9.40 -5.36
N GLY A 527 25.52 8.38 -6.15
CA GLY A 527 26.45 8.48 -7.27
C GLY A 527 25.84 9.06 -8.56
N LEU A 528 24.51 8.94 -8.71
CA LEU A 528 23.72 9.46 -9.82
C LEU A 528 23.74 10.99 -9.90
N ASP A 529 23.31 11.56 -11.03
CA ASP A 529 23.20 13.01 -11.17
C ASP A 529 21.98 13.59 -10.41
N VAL A 530 21.93 14.92 -10.26
CA VAL A 530 20.87 15.56 -9.46
C VAL A 530 19.45 15.32 -9.99
N LYS A 531 19.28 15.19 -11.31
CA LYS A 531 17.98 14.95 -11.94
C LYS A 531 17.53 13.52 -11.67
N GLU A 532 18.41 12.56 -11.92
CA GLU A 532 18.17 11.13 -11.67
C GLU A 532 17.90 10.84 -10.20
N ARG A 533 18.70 11.41 -9.28
CA ARG A 533 18.48 11.24 -7.83
C ARG A 533 17.12 11.76 -7.37
N ARG A 534 16.71 12.93 -7.88
CA ARG A 534 15.41 13.53 -7.55
C ARG A 534 14.26 12.72 -8.14
N GLU A 535 14.40 12.23 -9.37
CA GLU A 535 13.41 11.36 -10.01
C GLU A 535 13.21 10.07 -9.23
N TRP A 536 14.30 9.42 -8.81
CA TRP A 536 14.29 8.18 -8.04
C TRP A 536 13.71 8.36 -6.63
N ALA A 537 14.20 9.35 -5.88
CA ALA A 537 13.82 9.54 -4.48
C ALA A 537 12.41 10.12 -4.30
N ARG A 538 11.83 10.72 -5.34
CA ARG A 538 10.54 11.42 -5.27
C ARG A 538 9.40 10.60 -4.67
N GLY A 539 9.29 9.31 -5.02
CA GLY A 539 8.22 8.46 -4.49
C GLY A 539 8.34 8.24 -2.97
N ALA A 540 9.57 8.10 -2.46
CA ALA A 540 9.87 7.91 -1.05
C ALA A 540 10.00 9.23 -0.26
N LEU A 541 10.01 10.39 -0.92
CA LEU A 541 10.09 11.71 -0.28
C LEU A 541 8.79 12.51 -0.38
N GLY A 542 7.87 12.13 -1.27
CA GLY A 542 6.67 12.92 -1.59
C GLY A 542 6.95 14.12 -2.51
N GLY A 543 8.18 14.26 -3.02
CA GLY A 543 8.57 15.35 -3.93
C GLY A 543 10.08 15.42 -4.18
N LEU A 544 10.55 16.51 -4.80
CA LEU A 544 11.96 16.64 -5.20
C LEU A 544 12.84 17.00 -4.00
N CYS A 545 13.94 16.26 -3.80
CA CYS A 545 14.91 16.52 -2.74
C CYS A 545 15.44 17.98 -2.78
N GLN A 546 15.32 18.66 -1.63
CA GLN A 546 15.78 20.02 -1.37
C GLN A 546 17.02 20.08 -0.46
N CYS A 547 17.76 18.97 -0.31
CA CYS A 547 19.00 19.01 0.47
C CYS A 547 20.02 19.93 -0.21
N GLU A 548 20.97 20.43 0.58
CA GLU A 548 21.92 21.44 0.13
C GLU A 548 22.70 21.00 -1.13
N ARG A 549 23.11 19.73 -1.20
CA ARG A 549 23.78 19.17 -2.38
C ARG A 549 22.89 19.28 -3.62
N CYS A 550 21.62 18.89 -3.53
CA CYS A 550 20.70 18.93 -4.66
C CYS A 550 20.39 20.36 -5.11
N VAL A 551 20.25 21.30 -4.17
CA VAL A 551 20.06 22.72 -4.48
C VAL A 551 21.29 23.28 -5.19
N TRP A 552 22.48 22.98 -4.68
CA TRP A 552 23.75 23.43 -5.26
C TRP A 552 23.98 22.83 -6.65
N GLU A 553 23.90 21.50 -6.80
CA GLU A 553 24.17 20.84 -8.09
C GLU A 553 23.19 21.32 -9.16
N ALA A 554 21.89 21.47 -8.82
CA ALA A 554 20.87 21.94 -9.78
C ALA A 554 21.03 23.41 -10.17
N ALA A 555 21.59 24.26 -9.30
CA ALA A 555 21.89 25.65 -9.63
C ALA A 555 23.12 25.79 -10.55
N THR A 556 23.94 24.74 -10.64
CA THR A 556 25.18 24.68 -11.44
C THR A 556 25.09 23.70 -12.62
N ALA A 557 23.90 23.16 -12.90
CA ALA A 557 23.66 22.12 -13.91
C ALA A 557 23.23 22.68 -15.26
#